data_AF-A0A535GK20-F1
#
_entry.id   AF-A0A535GK20-F1
#
_cell.length_a   1.000
_cell.length_b   1.000
_cell.length_c   1.000
_cell.angle_alpha   90.00
_cell.angle_beta   90.00
_cell.angle_gamma   90.00
#
_symmetry.space_group_name_H-M   'P 1'
#
loop_
_entity.id
_entity.type
_entity.pdbx_description
1 polymer ?
#
loop_
_entity_poly.entity_id
_entity_poly.type
_entity_poly.pdbx_seq_one_letter_code
_entity_poly.pdbx_strand_id
1 'polypeptide(L)'
;MEAKAEDRAYVAITLAGRKRSSRIALRDAVARVVDGDSRVVRTRRGVTVVREHDAGADPRVEAEKLRQLIGEAVGDDITAGVGGPKNGTAGAHFALIQSEHAVALGPGLHGHGRTIHFDELGAFCFVLNQPARDVELFAQRL
;
A
#
# COMPACT_ATOMS: atom_id res chain seq x y z
N MET A 1 26.25 -11.69 1.21
CA MET A 1 26.41 -10.93 -0.04
C MET A 1 25.26 -9.94 -0.05
N GLU A 2 25.53 -8.66 0.17
CA GLU A 2 24.47 -7.65 0.30
C GLU A 2 23.81 -7.44 -1.06
N ALA A 3 22.49 -7.61 -1.16
CA ALA A 3 21.78 -7.39 -2.41
C ALA A 3 21.98 -5.93 -2.84
N LYS A 4 22.36 -5.72 -4.12
CA LYS A 4 22.48 -4.37 -4.66
C LYS A 4 21.13 -3.67 -4.50
N ALA A 5 21.13 -2.36 -4.26
CA ALA A 5 19.90 -1.60 -4.06
C ALA A 5 18.88 -1.77 -5.20
N GLU A 6 19.33 -2.09 -6.41
CA GLU A 6 18.51 -2.36 -7.59
C GLU A 6 17.77 -3.72 -7.53
N ASP A 7 18.27 -4.69 -6.77
CA ASP A 7 17.67 -6.02 -6.61
C ASP A 7 16.59 -6.04 -5.52
N ARG A 8 16.50 -4.99 -4.70
CA ARG A 8 15.51 -4.88 -3.62
C ARG A 8 14.18 -4.43 -4.18
N ALA A 9 13.11 -5.13 -3.84
CA ALA A 9 11.75 -4.75 -4.15
C ALA A 9 11.08 -4.15 -2.92
N TYR A 10 10.17 -3.21 -3.12
CA TYR A 10 9.45 -2.53 -2.05
C TYR A 10 7.95 -2.60 -2.24
N VAL A 11 7.24 -2.78 -1.14
CA VAL A 11 5.78 -2.72 -1.07
C VAL A 11 5.39 -1.57 -0.14
N ALA A 12 4.28 -0.92 -0.47
CA ALA A 12 3.66 0.05 0.41
C ALA A 12 2.19 -0.29 0.67
N ILE A 13 1.76 -0.12 1.91
CA ILE A 13 0.39 -0.36 2.36
C ILE A 13 -0.11 0.91 3.03
N THR A 14 -1.07 1.60 2.41
CA THR A 14 -1.73 2.78 2.99
C THR A 14 -3.00 2.35 3.70
N LEU A 15 -3.14 2.71 4.97
CA LEU A 15 -4.32 2.43 5.79
C LEU A 15 -5.10 3.72 6.00
N ALA A 16 -6.41 3.66 5.78
CA ALA A 16 -7.33 4.77 6.04
C ALA A 16 -8.64 4.26 6.64
N GLY A 17 -9.05 4.89 7.74
CA GLY A 17 -10.34 4.59 8.39
C GLY A 17 -11.52 5.28 7.72
N ARG A 18 -12.69 4.68 7.85
CA ARG A 18 -13.97 5.27 7.44
C ARG A 18 -14.41 6.37 8.39
N LYS A 19 -14.28 6.14 9.70
CA LYS A 19 -14.53 7.18 10.69
C LYS A 19 -13.37 8.16 10.67
N ARG A 20 -13.64 9.37 11.16
CA ARG A 20 -12.59 10.34 11.49
C ARG A 20 -11.88 9.93 12.78
N SER A 21 -11.48 8.65 12.91
CA SER A 21 -10.56 8.20 13.94
C SER A 21 -9.35 9.15 13.90
N SER A 22 -8.85 9.57 15.07
CA SER A 22 -7.78 10.55 15.08
C SER A 22 -6.59 9.96 14.30
N ARG A 23 -6.04 10.69 13.33
CA ARG A 23 -4.86 10.22 12.55
C ARG A 23 -3.69 9.81 13.47
N ILE A 24 -3.71 10.29 14.71
CA ILE A 24 -2.79 9.90 15.78
C ILE A 24 -3.06 8.46 16.22
N ALA A 25 -4.31 8.11 16.56
CA ALA A 25 -4.69 6.75 16.95
C ALA A 25 -4.37 5.72 15.85
N LEU A 26 -4.64 6.05 14.59
CA LEU A 26 -4.29 5.19 13.46
C LEU A 26 -2.77 5.00 13.35
N ARG A 27 -1.99 6.08 13.46
CA ARG A 27 -0.52 5.97 13.41
C ARG A 27 0.01 5.13 14.56
N ASP A 28 -0.49 5.36 15.76
CA ASP A 28 0.00 4.69 16.96
C ASP A 28 -0.37 3.21 16.95
N ALA A 29 -1.54 2.84 16.42
CA ALA A 29 -1.90 1.45 16.16
C ALA A 29 -0.94 0.80 15.16
N VAL A 30 -0.66 1.47 14.03
CA VAL A 30 0.28 0.97 13.02
C VAL A 30 1.67 0.77 13.61
N ALA A 31 2.20 1.76 14.34
CA ALA A 31 3.52 1.72 14.93
C ALA A 31 3.71 0.62 15.99
N ARG A 32 2.63 0.09 16.58
CA ARG A 32 2.68 -1.04 17.53
C ARG A 32 2.75 -2.40 16.85
N VAL A 33 2.30 -2.48 15.60
CA VAL A 33 2.12 -3.74 14.87
C VAL A 33 3.23 -3.99 13.86
N VAL A 34 3.77 -2.91 13.26
CA VAL A 34 4.84 -3.00 12.27
C VAL A 34 6.20 -3.22 12.94
N ASP A 35 7.03 -4.03 12.28
CA ASP A 35 8.41 -4.29 12.67
C ASP A 35 9.32 -3.05 12.49
N GLY A 36 10.50 -3.10 13.10
CA GLY A 36 11.47 -2.00 13.06
C GLY A 36 12.08 -1.75 11.67
N ASP A 37 11.96 -2.71 10.75
CA ASP A 37 12.48 -2.62 9.39
C ASP A 37 11.52 -1.88 8.44
N SER A 38 10.26 -1.69 8.87
CA SER A 38 9.26 -0.92 8.14
C SER A 38 9.37 0.58 8.40
N ARG A 39 9.18 1.39 7.35
CA ARG A 39 9.03 2.85 7.48
C ARG A 39 7.56 3.23 7.53
N VAL A 40 7.15 3.87 8.63
CA VAL A 40 5.79 4.40 8.80
C VAL A 40 5.76 5.88 8.46
N VAL A 41 4.96 6.25 7.45
CA VAL A 41 4.85 7.63 6.94
C VAL A 41 3.40 8.09 7.07
N ARG A 42 3.21 9.32 7.56
CA ARG A 42 1.89 9.97 7.49
C ARG A 42 1.68 10.52 6.10
N THR A 43 0.53 10.23 5.52
CA THR A 43 0.14 10.72 4.20
C THR A 43 -1.11 11.57 4.29
N ARG A 44 -1.48 12.24 3.20
CA ARG A 44 -2.69 13.06 3.16
C ARG A 44 -3.94 12.21 3.41
N ARG A 45 -3.93 10.97 2.96
CA ARG A 45 -5.08 10.05 2.98
C ARG A 45 -5.08 9.07 4.15
N GLY A 46 -3.95 8.86 4.82
CA GLY A 46 -3.87 7.90 5.91
C GLY A 46 -2.47 7.75 6.49
N VAL A 47 -2.13 6.52 6.86
CA VAL A 47 -0.80 6.12 7.32
C VAL A 47 -0.30 5.04 6.38
N THR A 48 0.88 5.24 5.80
CA THR A 48 1.51 4.29 4.90
C THR A 48 2.66 3.58 5.57
N VAL A 49 2.69 2.26 5.45
CA VAL A 49 3.83 1.41 5.80
C VAL A 49 4.57 1.10 4.52
N VAL A 50 5.86 1.44 4.44
CA VAL A 50 6.75 1.09 3.32
C VAL A 50 7.81 0.14 3.84
N ARG A 51 8.00 -0.98 3.16
CA ARG A 51 8.99 -1.98 3.55
C ARG A 51 9.56 -2.71 2.36
N GLU A 52 10.71 -3.34 2.57
CA GLU A 52 11.27 -4.27 1.60
C GLU A 52 10.33 -5.48 1.47
N HIS A 53 10.17 -5.96 0.24
CA HIS A 53 9.28 -7.04 -0.10
C HIS A 53 10.03 -8.37 -0.04
N ASP A 54 9.52 -9.30 0.76
CA ASP A 54 9.93 -10.70 0.69
C ASP A 54 9.32 -11.35 -0.56
N ALA A 55 10.18 -11.83 -1.47
CA ALA A 55 9.76 -12.42 -2.75
C ALA A 55 8.87 -13.68 -2.60
N GLY A 56 8.82 -14.29 -1.40
CA GLY A 56 7.92 -15.40 -1.09
C GLY A 56 6.54 -14.99 -0.56
N ALA A 57 6.33 -13.71 -0.23
CA ALA A 57 5.11 -13.21 0.38
C ALA A 57 4.13 -12.65 -0.66
N ASP A 58 2.82 -12.78 -0.43
CA ASP A 58 1.81 -12.05 -1.22
C ASP A 58 1.45 -10.73 -0.51
N PRO A 59 1.78 -9.56 -1.10
CA PRO A 59 1.46 -8.25 -0.53
C PRO A 59 -0.02 -8.07 -0.21
N ARG A 60 -0.92 -8.73 -0.96
CA ARG A 60 -2.37 -8.65 -0.77
C ARG A 60 -2.77 -9.31 0.55
N VAL A 61 -2.22 -10.49 0.82
CA VAL A 61 -2.48 -11.25 2.06
C VAL A 61 -1.92 -10.50 3.26
N GLU A 62 -0.72 -9.94 3.14
CA GLU A 62 -0.10 -9.18 4.22
C GLU A 62 -0.86 -7.90 4.54
N ALA A 63 -1.28 -7.17 3.49
CA ALA A 63 -2.09 -5.98 3.65
C ALA A 63 -3.44 -6.27 4.28
N GLU A 64 -4.09 -7.38 3.93
CA GLU A 64 -5.36 -7.78 4.53
C GLU A 64 -5.21 -8.12 6.02
N LYS A 65 -4.15 -8.86 6.39
CA LYS A 65 -3.84 -9.12 7.81
C LYS A 65 -3.62 -7.83 8.59
N LEU A 66 -2.82 -6.91 8.04
CA LEU A 66 -2.55 -5.62 8.66
C LEU A 66 -3.83 -4.79 8.79
N ARG A 67 -4.66 -4.76 7.75
CA ARG A 67 -5.95 -4.05 7.73
C ARG A 67 -6.88 -4.51 8.84
N GLN A 68 -7.06 -5.83 8.98
CA GLN A 68 -7.91 -6.43 10.00
C GLN A 68 -7.40 -6.11 11.40
N LEU A 69 -6.11 -6.36 11.65
CA LEU A 69 -5.48 -6.13 12.96
C LEU A 69 -5.57 -4.66 13.39
N ILE A 70 -5.33 -3.73 12.46
CA ILE A 70 -5.44 -2.29 12.74
C ILE A 70 -6.90 -1.87 12.93
N GLY A 71 -7.82 -2.39 12.11
CA GLY A 71 -9.24 -2.10 12.23
C GLY A 71 -9.83 -2.53 13.57
N GLU A 72 -9.45 -3.72 14.05
CA GLU A 72 -9.79 -4.20 15.38
C GLU A 72 -9.21 -3.29 16.47
N ALA A 73 -7.92 -2.93 16.37
CA ALA A 73 -7.26 -2.09 17.35
C ALA A 73 -7.85 -0.68 17.48
N VAL A 74 -8.36 -0.10 16.38
CA VAL A 74 -8.93 1.26 16.38
C VAL A 74 -10.47 1.29 16.42
N GLY A 75 -11.15 0.15 16.30
CA GLY A 75 -12.62 0.08 16.23
C GLY A 75 -13.22 0.79 15.01
N ASP A 76 -12.52 0.73 13.88
CA ASP A 76 -12.87 1.43 12.64
C ASP A 76 -12.84 0.49 11.44
N ASP A 77 -13.61 0.84 10.42
CA ASP A 77 -13.64 0.14 9.15
C ASP A 77 -12.50 0.64 8.27
N ILE A 78 -11.36 -0.07 8.33
CA ILE A 78 -10.12 0.32 7.64
C ILE A 78 -10.12 -0.20 6.21
N THR A 79 -9.83 0.71 5.27
CA THR A 79 -9.43 0.39 3.91
C THR A 79 -7.91 0.35 3.83
N ALA A 80 -7.36 -0.69 3.20
CA ALA A 80 -5.95 -0.78 2.87
C ALA A 80 -5.75 -0.61 1.36
N GLY A 81 -4.88 0.28 0.95
CA GLY A 81 -4.41 0.39 -0.44
C GLY A 81 -3.03 -0.21 -0.54
N VAL A 82 -2.76 -1.00 -1.58
CA VAL A 82 -1.49 -1.72 -1.75
C VAL A 82 -0.82 -1.28 -3.04
N GLY A 83 0.47 -0.96 -2.97
CA GLY A 83 1.31 -0.62 -4.10
C GLY A 83 2.61 -1.44 -4.10
N GLY A 84 3.13 -1.71 -5.29
CA GLY A 84 4.27 -2.60 -5.49
C GLY A 84 3.90 -4.08 -5.63
N PRO A 85 4.88 -4.99 -5.64
CA PRO A 85 6.30 -4.74 -5.42
C PRO A 85 6.95 -3.86 -6.51
N LYS A 86 7.90 -2.99 -6.13
CA LYS A 86 8.69 -2.16 -7.05
C LYS A 86 10.17 -2.19 -6.73
N ASN A 87 10.99 -2.38 -7.76
CA ASN A 87 12.43 -2.53 -7.61
C ASN A 87 13.14 -1.18 -7.42
N GLY A 88 14.25 -1.22 -6.69
CA GLY A 88 15.11 -0.08 -6.48
C GLY A 88 14.56 0.94 -5.47
N THR A 89 15.41 1.88 -5.09
CA THR A 89 15.08 2.93 -4.11
C THR A 89 13.95 3.85 -4.60
N ALA A 90 13.90 4.13 -5.91
CA ALA A 90 12.77 4.83 -6.52
C ALA A 90 11.47 3.98 -6.47
N GLY A 91 11.59 2.66 -6.47
CA GLY A 91 10.49 1.73 -6.31
C GLY A 91 9.73 1.91 -5.01
N ALA A 92 10.43 2.15 -3.89
CA ALA A 92 9.78 2.46 -2.61
C ALA A 92 8.86 3.69 -2.69
N HIS A 93 9.30 4.73 -3.41
CA HIS A 93 8.49 5.93 -3.63
C HIS A 93 7.29 5.66 -4.54
N PHE A 94 7.47 4.92 -5.64
CA PHE A 94 6.36 4.55 -6.52
C PHE A 94 5.34 3.66 -5.83
N ALA A 95 5.78 2.68 -5.05
CA ALA A 95 4.90 1.82 -4.26
C ALA A 95 4.04 2.66 -3.31
N LEU A 96 4.63 3.64 -2.61
CA LEU A 96 3.91 4.56 -1.73
C LEU A 96 2.85 5.37 -2.48
N ILE A 97 3.17 5.93 -3.64
CA ILE A 97 2.21 6.69 -4.44
C ILE A 97 1.05 5.79 -4.89
N GLN A 98 1.37 4.59 -5.39
CA GLN A 98 0.38 3.61 -5.83
C GLN A 98 -0.56 3.19 -4.69
N SER A 99 -0.03 2.94 -3.49
CA SER A 99 -0.84 2.57 -2.33
C SER A 99 -1.77 3.70 -1.90
N GLU A 100 -1.31 4.96 -1.95
CA GLU A 100 -2.17 6.12 -1.69
C GLU A 100 -3.29 6.27 -2.71
N HIS A 101 -3.00 6.06 -3.99
CA HIS A 101 -4.01 6.08 -5.05
C HIS A 101 -5.06 4.99 -4.88
N ALA A 102 -4.64 3.79 -4.47
CA ALA A 102 -5.56 2.69 -4.17
C ALA A 102 -6.55 3.06 -3.06
N VAL A 103 -6.10 3.71 -1.98
CA VAL A 103 -7.00 4.23 -0.94
C VAL A 103 -7.85 5.41 -1.42
N ALA A 104 -7.32 6.26 -2.29
CA ALA A 104 -8.03 7.46 -2.74
C ALA A 104 -9.22 7.15 -3.65
N LEU A 105 -9.10 6.13 -4.52
CA LEU A 105 -10.10 5.79 -5.52
C LEU A 105 -10.84 4.49 -5.21
N GLY A 106 -10.13 3.51 -4.65
CA GLY A 106 -10.64 2.17 -4.42
C GLY A 106 -11.98 2.13 -3.67
N PRO A 107 -12.19 2.89 -2.57
CA PRO A 107 -13.48 2.88 -1.88
C PRO A 107 -14.67 3.30 -2.73
N GLY A 108 -14.47 4.20 -3.69
CA GLY A 108 -15.52 4.62 -4.62
C GLY A 108 -15.85 3.57 -5.69
N LEU A 109 -14.92 2.66 -5.97
CA LEU A 109 -15.08 1.60 -6.98
C LEU A 109 -15.53 0.27 -6.36
N HIS A 110 -14.99 -0.08 -5.20
CA HIS A 110 -15.07 -1.43 -4.61
C HIS A 110 -15.71 -1.47 -3.21
N GLY A 111 -16.03 -0.30 -2.66
CA GLY A 111 -16.55 -0.11 -1.30
C GLY A 111 -15.46 0.11 -0.24
N HIS A 112 -15.85 0.66 0.91
CA HIS A 112 -14.99 0.83 2.07
C HIS A 112 -14.67 -0.50 2.77
N GLY A 113 -13.62 -0.51 3.59
CA GLY A 113 -13.36 -1.63 4.49
C GLY A 113 -12.64 -2.81 3.84
N ARG A 114 -11.96 -2.57 2.72
CA ARG A 114 -11.34 -3.62 1.90
C ARG A 114 -9.86 -3.35 1.69
N THR A 115 -9.12 -4.41 1.39
CA THR A 115 -7.79 -4.31 0.80
C THR A 115 -7.96 -4.15 -0.71
N ILE A 116 -7.32 -3.13 -1.27
CA ILE A 116 -7.43 -2.75 -2.67
C ILE A 116 -6.02 -2.60 -3.22
N HIS A 117 -5.67 -3.44 -4.19
CA HIS A 117 -4.38 -3.32 -4.86
C HIS A 117 -4.46 -2.27 -5.98
N PHE A 118 -3.35 -1.59 -6.26
CA PHE A 118 -3.34 -0.50 -7.24
C PHE A 118 -3.76 -0.97 -8.65
N ASP A 119 -3.43 -2.19 -9.05
CA ASP A 119 -3.84 -2.77 -10.34
C ASP A 119 -5.35 -3.04 -10.46
N GLU A 120 -6.07 -3.11 -9.33
CA GLU A 120 -7.54 -3.24 -9.30
C GLU A 120 -8.25 -1.92 -9.61
N LEU A 121 -7.51 -0.82 -9.78
CA LEU A 121 -8.08 0.44 -10.26
C LEU A 121 -8.32 0.44 -11.78
N GLY A 122 -7.88 -0.60 -12.49
CA GLY A 122 -8.11 -0.77 -13.93
C GLY A 122 -7.55 0.40 -14.75
N ALA A 123 -8.37 1.01 -15.60
CA ALA A 123 -7.90 2.07 -16.49
C ALA A 123 -7.35 3.32 -15.77
N PHE A 124 -7.69 3.52 -14.49
CA PHE A 124 -7.15 4.64 -13.72
C PHE A 124 -5.65 4.52 -13.48
N CYS A 125 -5.08 3.32 -13.51
CA CYS A 125 -3.64 3.13 -13.30
C CYS A 125 -2.80 3.89 -14.36
N PHE A 126 -3.29 3.98 -15.60
CA PHE A 126 -2.61 4.69 -16.69
C PHE A 126 -2.56 6.21 -16.51
N VAL A 127 -3.59 6.79 -15.89
CA VAL A 127 -3.68 8.24 -15.67
C VAL A 127 -2.85 8.66 -14.45
N LEU A 128 -2.62 7.74 -13.50
CA LEU A 128 -2.03 8.02 -12.19
C LEU A 128 -0.51 7.84 -12.13
N ASN A 129 0.17 8.16 -13.25
CA ASN A 129 1.63 8.17 -13.34
C ASN A 129 2.28 6.80 -13.08
N GLN A 130 1.64 5.73 -13.55
CA GLN A 130 2.28 4.41 -13.59
C GLN A 130 3.52 4.47 -14.51
N PRO A 131 4.69 3.98 -14.05
CA PRO A 131 5.90 3.97 -14.88
C PRO A 131 5.66 3.31 -16.24
N ALA A 132 6.25 3.85 -17.31
CA ALA A 132 6.02 3.38 -18.69
C ALA A 132 6.21 1.86 -18.84
N ARG A 133 7.24 1.30 -18.20
CA ARG A 133 7.49 -0.15 -18.17
C ARG A 133 6.33 -0.95 -17.57
N ASP A 134 5.69 -0.44 -16.54
CA ASP A 134 4.56 -1.11 -15.90
C ASP A 134 3.28 -1.01 -16.76
N VAL A 135 3.13 0.08 -17.52
CA VAL A 135 2.07 0.25 -18.53
C VAL A 135 2.25 -0.77 -19.66
N GLU A 136 3.48 -0.95 -20.14
CA GLU A 136 3.83 -1.96 -21.15
C GLU A 136 3.51 -3.38 -20.65
N LEU A 137 3.92 -3.72 -19.43
CA LEU A 137 3.63 -5.02 -18.81
C LEU A 137 2.13 -5.27 -18.62
N PHE A 138 1.34 -4.23 -18.30
CA PHE A 138 -0.11 -4.34 -18.23
C PHE A 138 -0.72 -4.61 -19.61
N ALA A 139 -0.31 -3.87 -20.64
CA ALA A 139 -0.84 -4.04 -22.00
C ALA A 139 -0.59 -5.44 -22.57
N GLN A 140 0.51 -6.09 -22.15
CA GLN A 140 0.82 -7.49 -22.52
C GLN A 140 -0.11 -8.53 -21.86
N ARG A 141 -0.90 -8.15 -20.86
CA ARG A 141 -1.82 -9.05 -20.12
C ARG A 141 -3.28 -8.94 -20.56
N LEU A 142 -3.60 -8.01 -21.48
CA LEU A 142 -4.89 -7.89 -22.16
C LEU A 142 -4.97 -8.85 -23.35
#